data_AF-A0A060XCM7-F1
#
_entry.id   AF-A0A060XCM7-F1
#
_cell.length_a   1.000
_cell.length_b   1.000
_cell.length_c   1.000
_cell.angle_alpha   90.00
_cell.angle_beta   90.00
_cell.angle_gamma   90.00
#
_symmetry.space_group_name_H-M   'P 1'
#
loop_
_entity.id
_entity.type
_entity.pdbx_description
1 polymer ?
#
loop_
_entity_poly.entity_id
_entity_poly.type
_entity_poly.pdbx_seq_one_letter_code
_entity_poly.pdbx_strand_id
1 'polypeptide(L)'
;MPKIHFHQVYSNRHGVLSKLVHSFRLGSPSLLAHTLLTQHSLTNGLDPLPLQKEDSDKIGKVAYYPENGAFNLMYYPYYGKKAQVNYSQPLVAIKFLNITLNEDINIECRIISNNIPPGSERDKFAGKVSFKLRINTKQ
;
A
#
# COMPACT_ATOMS: atom_id res chain seq x y z
N MET A 1 -15.82 -6.95 -15.55
CA MET A 1 -14.57 -6.67 -14.81
C MET A 1 -14.85 -6.83 -13.33
N PRO A 2 -14.11 -7.64 -12.56
CA PRO A 2 -14.31 -7.67 -11.12
C PRO A 2 -13.83 -6.33 -10.56
N LYS A 3 -14.77 -5.41 -10.32
CA LYS A 3 -14.57 -4.24 -9.47
C LYS A 3 -14.53 -4.75 -8.03
N ILE A 4 -13.34 -4.83 -7.47
CA ILE A 4 -13.18 -5.12 -6.05
C ILE A 4 -13.21 -3.77 -5.32
N HIS A 5 -14.21 -3.57 -4.48
CA HIS A 5 -14.36 -2.37 -3.66
C HIS A 5 -13.84 -2.67 -2.25
N PHE A 6 -12.77 -1.99 -1.85
CA PHE A 6 -12.43 -1.84 -0.43
C PHE A 6 -12.09 -0.38 -0.13
N HIS A 7 -12.63 0.12 0.96
CA HIS A 7 -12.30 1.42 1.57
C HIS A 7 -11.77 1.10 2.97
N GLN A 8 -10.46 0.96 3.12
CA GLN A 8 -9.86 1.14 4.44
C GLN A 8 -9.13 2.48 4.39
N VAL A 9 -9.79 3.48 4.97
CA VAL A 9 -9.27 4.84 5.15
C VAL A 9 -8.90 4.94 6.62
N TYR A 10 -7.62 5.07 6.92
CA TYR A 10 -7.17 5.26 8.30
C TYR A 10 -6.57 6.65 8.46
N SER A 11 -6.99 7.37 9.51
CA SER A 11 -6.52 8.71 9.89
C SER A 11 -5.99 8.65 11.33
N ASN A 12 -4.75 9.06 11.58
CA ASN A 12 -4.24 9.26 12.95
C ASN A 12 -4.22 10.75 13.33
N ARG A 13 -4.01 11.07 14.61
CA ARG A 13 -3.77 12.40 15.20
C ARG A 13 -2.60 13.16 14.54
N HIS A 14 -1.70 12.47 13.85
CA HIS A 14 -0.63 13.08 13.04
C HIS A 14 -1.03 13.36 11.57
N GLY A 15 -2.27 13.07 11.18
CA GLY A 15 -2.83 13.47 9.89
C GLY A 15 -2.36 12.63 8.69
N VAL A 16 -1.92 11.40 8.93
CA VAL A 16 -1.65 10.43 7.86
C VAL A 16 -2.97 9.76 7.48
N LEU A 17 -3.50 10.03 6.29
CA LEU A 17 -4.58 9.27 5.67
C LEU A 17 -3.97 8.25 4.69
N SER A 18 -3.88 6.98 5.07
CA SER A 18 -3.48 5.93 4.11
C SER A 18 -4.73 5.26 3.55
N LYS A 19 -4.81 5.13 2.23
CA LYS A 19 -5.89 4.41 1.54
C LYS A 19 -5.29 3.49 0.49
N LEU A 20 -5.26 2.20 0.79
CA LEU A 20 -4.84 1.17 -0.16
C LEU A 20 -6.01 0.74 -1.03
N VAL A 21 -5.84 0.69 -2.36
CA VAL A 21 -6.88 0.29 -3.30
C VAL A 21 -6.33 -0.85 -4.16
N HIS A 22 -6.85 -2.06 -4.00
CA HIS A 22 -6.41 -3.20 -4.81
C HIS A 22 -6.96 -3.07 -6.25
N SER A 23 -6.11 -3.20 -7.26
CA SER A 23 -6.56 -3.31 -8.65
C SER A 23 -5.86 -4.48 -9.34
N PHE A 24 -6.64 -5.51 -9.67
CA PHE A 24 -6.19 -6.64 -10.47
C PHE A 24 -6.43 -6.35 -11.95
N ARG A 25 -5.37 -6.27 -12.76
CA ARG A 25 -5.47 -6.41 -14.22
C ARG A 25 -5.02 -7.82 -14.60
N LEU A 26 -5.83 -8.48 -15.42
CA LEU A 26 -5.66 -9.87 -15.89
C LEU A 26 -4.21 -10.18 -16.26
N GLY A 27 -3.64 -11.24 -15.67
CA GLY A 27 -2.33 -11.80 -16.01
C GLY A 27 -1.14 -11.26 -15.22
N SER A 28 -1.31 -10.26 -14.35
CA SER A 28 -0.25 -9.83 -13.44
C SER A 28 -0.84 -9.35 -12.11
N PRO A 29 -0.56 -10.02 -10.99
CA PRO A 29 -0.99 -9.56 -9.67
C PRO A 29 -0.30 -8.24 -9.33
N SER A 30 -1.10 -7.17 -9.26
CA SER A 30 -0.64 -5.84 -8.90
C SER A 30 -1.47 -5.28 -7.75
N LEU A 31 -0.80 -4.58 -6.84
CA LEU A 31 -1.40 -3.81 -5.76
C LEU A 31 -1.22 -2.32 -6.05
N LEU A 32 -2.26 -1.52 -5.84
CA LEU A 32 -2.16 -0.05 -5.88
C LEU A 32 -2.36 0.54 -4.48
N ALA A 33 -1.60 1.59 -4.20
CA ALA A 33 -1.56 2.22 -2.92
C ALA A 33 -1.58 3.73 -3.05
N HIS A 34 -2.43 4.39 -2.27
CA HIS A 34 -2.49 5.85 -2.19
C HIS A 34 -2.22 6.30 -0.77
N THR A 35 -1.55 7.44 -0.63
CA THR A 35 -1.27 8.04 0.67
C THR A 35 -1.57 9.53 0.62
N LEU A 36 -2.16 10.03 1.69
CA LEU A 36 -2.41 11.44 1.95
C LEU A 36 -1.64 11.81 3.22
N LEU A 37 -0.73 12.76 3.11
CA LEU A 37 0.03 13.27 4.25
C LEU A 37 -0.34 14.73 4.44
N THR A 38 -0.80 15.09 5.63
CA THR A 38 -1.11 16.48 5.99
C THR A 38 0.06 17.20 6.68
N GLN A 39 1.23 16.55 6.81
CA GLN A 39 2.47 17.08 7.39
C GLN A 39 3.70 16.70 6.54
N HIS A 40 4.86 17.34 6.76
CA HIS A 40 6.17 17.01 6.16
C HIS A 40 6.70 15.65 6.64
N SER A 41 5.95 14.58 6.43
CA SER A 41 6.44 13.22 6.65
C SER A 41 7.22 12.80 5.41
N LEU A 42 8.53 12.66 5.53
CA LEU A 42 9.37 12.06 4.47
C LEU A 42 9.01 10.57 4.41
N THR A 43 8.25 10.17 3.40
CA THR A 43 7.98 8.76 3.10
C THR A 43 9.03 8.25 2.12
N ASN A 44 9.72 7.18 2.51
CA ASN A 44 10.76 6.54 1.69
C ASN A 44 10.16 5.52 0.73
N GLY A 45 8.92 5.07 0.95
CA GLY A 45 8.17 4.23 0.01
C GLY A 45 7.23 3.24 0.67
N LEU A 46 6.79 2.24 -0.10
CA LEU A 46 6.00 1.10 0.37
C LEU A 46 6.82 -0.18 0.34
N ASP A 47 6.71 -0.96 1.41
CA ASP A 47 7.37 -2.25 1.53
C ASP A 47 6.35 -3.35 1.84
N PRO A 48 6.15 -4.35 0.94
CA PRO A 48 5.33 -5.52 1.19
C PRO A 48 6.11 -6.57 1.97
N LEU A 49 5.72 -6.82 3.22
CA LEU A 49 6.32 -7.82 4.09
C LEU A 49 5.37 -9.01 4.30
N PRO A 50 5.91 -10.24 4.43
CA PRO A 50 5.11 -11.39 4.84
C PRO A 50 4.67 -11.20 6.30
N LEU A 51 3.39 -11.47 6.59
CA LEU A 51 2.88 -11.43 7.96
C LEU A 51 3.31 -12.65 8.79
N GLN A 52 3.50 -13.78 8.12
CA GLN A 52 3.92 -15.05 8.70
C GLN A 52 5.25 -15.46 8.10
N LYS A 53 6.14 -16.07 8.89
CA LYS A 53 7.46 -16.49 8.42
C LYS A 53 7.36 -17.47 7.24
N GLU A 54 6.33 -18.31 7.25
CA GLU A 54 6.01 -19.30 6.21
C GLU A 54 5.63 -18.66 4.87
N ASP A 55 5.18 -17.40 4.87
CA ASP A 55 4.78 -16.67 3.66
C ASP A 55 5.96 -15.95 2.98
N SER A 56 7.13 -15.89 3.64
CA SER A 56 8.32 -15.19 3.13
C SER A 56 8.79 -15.73 1.78
N ASP A 57 8.82 -17.05 1.64
CA ASP A 57 9.28 -17.70 0.42
C ASP A 57 8.24 -17.64 -0.71
N LYS A 58 6.99 -17.28 -0.39
CA LYS A 58 5.85 -17.29 -1.32
C LYS A 58 5.65 -15.99 -2.09
N ILE A 59 6.09 -14.85 -1.55
CA ILE A 59 5.93 -13.54 -2.20
C ILE A 59 6.91 -13.39 -3.38
N GLY A 60 8.14 -13.89 -3.19
CA GLY A 60 9.23 -13.82 -4.15
C GLY A 60 9.58 -12.38 -4.57
N LYS A 61 10.01 -12.21 -5.82
CA LYS A 61 10.45 -10.91 -6.34
C LYS A 61 9.26 -10.00 -6.62
N VAL A 62 9.40 -8.71 -6.28
CA VAL A 62 8.43 -7.66 -6.56
C VAL A 62 9.07 -6.53 -7.37
N ALA A 63 8.26 -5.83 -8.16
CA ALA A 63 8.63 -4.58 -8.83
C ALA A 63 7.74 -3.44 -8.35
N TYR A 64 8.31 -2.23 -8.29
CA TYR A 64 7.62 -1.02 -7.84
C TYR A 64 7.42 -0.03 -8.99
N TYR A 65 6.32 0.71 -8.95
CA TYR A 65 6.03 1.80 -9.88
C TYR A 65 5.50 3.01 -9.10
N PRO A 66 6.19 4.17 -9.12
CA PRO A 66 7.50 4.42 -9.74
C PRO A 66 8.62 3.54 -9.16
N GLU A 67 9.77 3.50 -9.82
CA GLU A 67 10.96 2.81 -9.30
C GLU A 67 11.25 3.30 -7.87
N ASN A 68 11.64 2.38 -6.99
CA ASN A 68 11.78 2.53 -5.52
C ASN A 68 10.48 2.59 -4.72
N GLY A 69 9.30 2.60 -5.35
CA GLY A 69 8.01 2.60 -4.65
C GLY A 69 7.80 3.84 -3.78
N ALA A 70 8.51 4.93 -4.09
CA ALA A 70 8.51 6.17 -3.34
C ALA A 70 7.34 7.07 -3.75
N PHE A 71 6.80 7.81 -2.79
CA PHE A 71 5.82 8.86 -3.07
C PHE A 71 6.55 10.17 -3.37
N ASN A 72 6.18 10.83 -4.47
CA ASN A 72 6.77 12.11 -4.82
C ASN A 72 6.38 13.19 -3.79
N LEU A 73 7.37 13.81 -3.16
CA LEU A 73 7.18 14.79 -2.10
C LEU A 73 6.45 16.06 -2.55
N MET A 74 6.42 16.36 -3.86
CA MET A 74 5.67 17.51 -4.40
C MET A 74 4.16 17.44 -4.15
N TYR A 75 3.61 16.26 -3.86
CA TYR A 75 2.20 16.09 -3.52
C TYR A 75 1.88 16.41 -2.05
N TYR A 76 2.85 16.88 -1.26
CA TYR A 76 2.67 17.16 0.16
C TYR A 76 3.19 18.55 0.55
N PRO A 77 2.63 19.16 1.61
CA PRO A 77 1.51 18.67 2.41
C PRO A 77 0.14 18.92 1.75
N TYR A 78 -0.82 18.05 2.07
CA TYR A 78 -2.22 18.24 1.66
C TYR A 78 -2.95 19.20 2.60
N TYR A 79 -3.47 20.30 2.07
CA TYR A 79 -4.16 21.37 2.83
C TYR A 79 -5.69 21.26 2.82
N GLY A 80 -6.23 20.19 2.25
CA GLY A 80 -7.68 19.97 2.16
C GLY A 80 -8.28 20.44 0.84
N LYS A 81 -9.44 19.86 0.50
CA LYS A 81 -10.12 20.04 -0.79
C LYS A 81 -10.46 21.49 -1.12
N LYS A 82 -10.73 22.32 -0.12
CA LYS A 82 -11.03 23.74 -0.33
C LYS A 82 -9.80 24.52 -0.85
N ALA A 83 -8.62 24.24 -0.30
CA ALA A 83 -7.38 24.89 -0.71
C ALA A 83 -6.80 24.27 -1.99
N GLN A 84 -7.00 22.97 -2.19
CA GLN A 84 -6.46 22.20 -3.31
C GLN A 84 -7.57 21.40 -4.00
N VAL A 85 -8.40 22.09 -4.80
CA VAL A 85 -9.60 21.51 -5.45
C VAL A 85 -9.26 20.36 -6.41
N ASN A 86 -8.15 20.50 -7.15
CA ASN A 86 -7.69 19.54 -8.15
C ASN A 86 -6.60 18.60 -7.62
N TYR A 87 -6.52 18.43 -6.30
CA TYR A 87 -5.53 17.55 -5.70
C TYR A 87 -5.75 16.10 -6.11
N SER A 88 -4.71 15.48 -6.66
CA SER A 88 -4.66 14.06 -6.97
C SER A 88 -3.70 13.36 -6.01
N GLN A 89 -4.20 12.34 -5.30
CA GLN A 89 -3.40 11.59 -4.34
C GLN A 89 -2.30 10.82 -5.10
N PRO A 90 -1.03 10.87 -4.66
CA PRO A 90 0.03 10.11 -5.30
C PRO A 90 -0.21 8.62 -5.16
N LEU A 91 0.29 7.88 -6.14
CA LEU A 91 0.05 6.47 -6.35
C LEU A 91 1.36 5.71 -6.40
N VAL A 92 1.40 4.55 -5.74
CA VAL A 92 2.47 3.57 -5.91
C VAL A 92 1.83 2.22 -6.24
N ALA A 93 2.41 1.51 -7.20
CA ALA A 93 2.04 0.14 -7.54
C ALA A 93 3.13 -0.84 -7.13
N ILE A 94 2.71 -2.01 -6.65
CA ILE A 94 3.57 -3.17 -6.41
C ILE A 94 3.11 -4.26 -7.36
N LYS A 95 4.03 -4.82 -8.15
CA LYS A 95 3.78 -5.95 -9.04
C LYS A 95 4.53 -7.16 -8.52
N PHE A 96 3.82 -8.24 -8.23
CA PHE A 96 4.45 -9.50 -7.83
C PHE A 96 4.93 -10.23 -9.09
N LEU A 97 6.24 -10.44 -9.20
CA LEU A 97 6.87 -11.05 -10.38
C LEU A 97 6.97 -12.58 -10.24
N ASN A 98 7.16 -13.08 -9.01
CA ASN A 98 7.34 -14.50 -8.75
C ASN A 98 6.63 -14.91 -7.44
N ILE A 99 5.30 -14.88 -7.46
CA ILE A 99 4.47 -15.23 -6.31
C ILE A 99 3.92 -16.66 -6.46
N THR A 100 3.86 -17.40 -5.36
CA THR A 100 3.29 -18.75 -5.32
C THR A 100 1.80 -18.72 -5.68
N LEU A 101 1.41 -19.59 -6.61
CA LEU A 101 0.04 -19.70 -7.10
C LEU A 101 -0.71 -20.76 -6.31
N ASN A 102 -2.05 -20.67 -6.31
CA ASN A 102 -2.96 -21.62 -5.66
C ASN A 102 -2.75 -21.77 -4.15
N GLU A 103 -2.16 -20.76 -3.50
CA GLU A 103 -1.96 -20.69 -2.06
C GLU A 103 -2.46 -19.35 -1.49
N ASP A 104 -2.84 -19.39 -0.22
CA ASP A 104 -3.17 -18.20 0.55
C ASP A 104 -1.88 -17.62 1.14
N ILE A 105 -1.63 -16.33 0.88
CA ILE A 105 -0.42 -15.62 1.33
C ILE A 105 -0.86 -14.37 2.09
N ASN A 106 -0.38 -14.19 3.33
CA ASN A 106 -0.70 -13.03 4.15
C ASN A 106 0.37 -11.95 3.99
N ILE A 107 -0.01 -10.81 3.43
CA ILE A 107 0.89 -9.71 3.10
C ILE A 107 0.52 -8.48 3.92
N GLU A 108 1.53 -7.80 4.46
CA GLU A 108 1.40 -6.49 5.07
C GLU A 108 2.26 -5.47 4.34
N CYS A 109 1.63 -4.49 3.71
CA CYS A 109 2.33 -3.35 3.13
C CYS A 109 2.49 -2.26 4.18
N ARG A 110 3.74 -1.84 4.42
CA ARG A 110 4.08 -0.75 5.35
C ARG A 110 4.59 0.46 4.58
N ILE A 111 4.19 1.65 5.03
CA ILE A 111 4.82 2.90 4.64
C ILE A 111 6.12 3.01 5.43
N ILE A 112 7.24 3.11 4.72
CA ILE A 112 8.53 3.41 5.34
C ILE A 112 8.62 4.93 5.49
N SER A 113 8.70 5.42 6.72
CA SER A 113 8.83 6.85 7.03
C SER A 113 9.56 7.04 8.34
N ASN A 114 10.30 8.13 8.45
CA ASN A 114 10.99 8.50 9.70
C ASN A 114 10.02 9.02 10.77
N ASN A 115 8.84 9.48 10.36
CA ASN A 115 7.88 10.19 11.21
C ASN A 115 6.57 9.41 11.43
N ILE A 116 6.44 8.19 10.88
CA ILE A 116 5.29 7.32 11.12
C ILE A 116 5.76 6.17 12.00
N PRO A 117 5.43 6.17 13.31
CA PRO A 117 5.82 5.08 14.18
C PRO A 117 5.13 3.78 13.74
N PRO A 118 5.77 2.61 13.96
CA PRO A 118 5.08 1.33 13.81
C PRO A 118 3.85 1.34 14.71
N GLY A 119 2.66 1.15 14.12
CA GLY A 119 1.38 1.34 14.78
C GLY A 119 1.27 0.65 16.15
N SER A 120 0.58 1.29 17.10
CA SER A 120 0.29 0.71 18.42
C SER A 120 -0.93 -0.21 18.37
N GLU A 121 -1.22 -0.97 19.44
CA GLU A 121 -2.47 -1.75 19.56
C GLU A 121 -3.74 -0.91 19.29
N ARG A 122 -3.71 0.37 19.69
CA ARG A 122 -4.82 1.32 19.44
C ARG A 122 -4.87 1.80 17.99
N ASP A 123 -3.72 1.83 17.33
CA ASP A 123 -3.50 2.37 15.99
C ASP A 123 -2.91 1.31 15.04
N LYS A 124 -3.42 0.09 15.11
CA LYS A 124 -2.86 -1.08 14.40
C LYS A 124 -2.87 -0.98 12.88
N PHE A 125 -3.55 0.02 12.31
CA PHE A 125 -3.59 0.28 10.87
C PHE A 125 -2.81 1.54 10.47
N ALA A 126 -2.15 2.21 11.42
CA ALA A 126 -1.33 3.37 11.13
C ALA A 126 -0.13 2.97 10.27
N GLY A 127 -0.03 3.58 9.10
CA GLY A 127 1.10 3.38 8.18
C GLY A 127 1.21 1.98 7.60
N LYS A 128 0.21 1.11 7.78
CA LYS A 128 0.25 -0.26 7.27
C LYS A 128 -1.11 -0.81 6.88
N VAL A 129 -1.09 -1.79 6.00
CA VAL A 129 -2.30 -2.47 5.52
C VAL A 129 -2.00 -3.94 5.29
N SER A 130 -2.87 -4.78 5.82
CA SER A 130 -2.74 -6.22 5.78
C SER A 130 -3.85 -6.82 4.92
N PHE A 131 -3.50 -7.77 4.06
CA PHE A 131 -4.47 -8.48 3.23
C PHE A 131 -3.99 -9.91 2.96
N LYS A 132 -4.95 -10.78 2.61
CA LYS A 132 -4.67 -12.13 2.13
C LYS A 132 -4.77 -12.15 0.61
N LEU A 133 -3.74 -12.64 -0.05
CA LEU A 133 -3.64 -12.77 -1.50
C LEU A 133 -3.67 -14.25 -1.89
N ARG A 134 -4.53 -14.60 -2.85
CA ARG A 134 -4.55 -15.91 -3.51
C ARG A 134 -4.73 -15.71 -5.00
N ILE A 135 -3.86 -16.32 -5.81
CA ILE A 135 -3.94 -16.26 -7.26
C ILE A 135 -4.12 -17.69 -7.77
N ASN A 136 -5.28 -17.98 -8.35
CA ASN A 136 -5.54 -19.29 -8.90
C ASN A 136 -5.08 -19.37 -10.36
N THR A 137 -4.38 -20.43 -10.74
CA THR A 137 -4.19 -20.78 -12.15
C THR A 137 -5.54 -21.22 -12.72
N LYS A 138 -5.85 -20.81 -13.95
CA LYS A 138 -6.96 -21.45 -14.67
C LYS A 138 -6.54 -22.89 -14.95
N GLN A 139 -7.34 -23.86 -14.49
CA GLN A 139 -7.31 -25.22 -15.00
C GLN A 139 -7.82 -25.22 -16.45
#